data_AF-A0A1X7N0R4-F1
#
_entry.id   AF-A0A1X7N0R4-F1
#
_cell.length_a   1.000
_cell.length_b   1.000
_cell.length_c   1.000
_cell.angle_alpha   90.00
_cell.angle_beta   90.00
_cell.angle_gamma   90.00
#
_symmetry.space_group_name_H-M   'P 1'
#
loop_
_entity.id
_entity.type
_entity.pdbx_description
1 polymer ?
#
loop_
_entity_poly.entity_id
_entity_poly.type
_entity_poly.pdbx_seq_one_letter_code
_entity_poly.pdbx_strand_id
1 'polypeptide(L)'
;MTREKPVREIKIGDDWTVPNLDGVGRRTLVQGAVWTVPVIAATVATPAFAASLAPTLEFVNGPYSATACSALPTIILQATTDGSVPAVGQSVTVTLPSGLTWSDGTTAPRSFVTDAAGQVSLTGIEAPAKDGTFAISAASGSLTATESVEVTGETGVVKTFSSSAAIRLPTGVAVADLKTIRTSTGDTQVLVLGTDGNAYRTTLNSGGNSFGAWSTSTAYPQATSLIALSNNGNGYGFLSDGSTVSNFANTDSVALPDGGQIVGLQSVTDGSGNPVVIALSANGNAYRATVTGGNFGSWQASPAFPNSTTLVAVNNSTPAYVFVTDGTTISNFAGTAAATLPDGGQVVEVDTITDPNGNPVVVARSSNGNVYRSTVASGAFGPWQTSPAFPGSATLVALNNSGNAYAFLTDGTTISNFAGTDTTTLPDGGQVLSLESVRTSSGDNVIVALSSTGNAYRSVVTNGNFGSWQVSTAFPNAATDVALNENTNAYAVVAGTEC
;
A
#
# COMPACT_ATOMS: atom_id res chain seq x y z
N MET A 1 -46.46 -27.78 39.14
CA MET A 1 -46.81 -26.95 37.97
C MET A 1 -45.53 -26.49 37.30
N THR A 2 -45.08 -27.25 36.30
CA THR A 2 -43.97 -26.91 35.42
C THR A 2 -44.48 -25.95 34.35
N ARG A 3 -43.90 -24.75 34.26
CA ARG A 3 -44.25 -23.75 33.23
C ARG A 3 -43.29 -23.96 32.06
N GLU A 4 -43.77 -24.61 31.00
CA GLU A 4 -43.05 -24.73 29.72
C GLU A 4 -42.71 -23.35 29.17
N LYS A 5 -41.46 -23.17 28.72
CA LYS A 5 -41.07 -22.05 27.86
C LYS A 5 -41.49 -22.39 26.43
N PRO A 6 -42.16 -21.48 25.69
CA PRO A 6 -42.50 -21.76 24.30
C PRO A 6 -41.23 -21.71 23.45
N VAL A 7 -40.89 -22.84 22.82
CA VAL A 7 -39.95 -22.88 21.70
C VAL A 7 -40.65 -22.27 20.50
N ARG A 8 -40.08 -21.20 19.92
CA ARG A 8 -40.55 -20.66 18.64
C ARG A 8 -39.68 -21.24 17.54
N GLU A 9 -40.29 -22.05 16.70
CA GLU A 9 -39.69 -22.57 15.48
C GLU A 9 -39.66 -21.45 14.44
N ILE A 10 -38.46 -21.07 13.98
CA ILE A 10 -38.27 -20.09 12.92
C ILE A 10 -38.16 -20.86 11.62
N LYS A 11 -39.19 -20.78 10.77
CA LYS A 11 -39.13 -21.30 9.40
C LYS A 11 -38.48 -20.24 8.51
N ILE A 12 -37.41 -20.62 7.81
CA ILE A 12 -36.74 -19.77 6.82
C ILE A 12 -37.43 -20.02 5.47
N GLY A 13 -38.10 -18.99 4.96
CA GLY A 13 -38.75 -18.92 3.65
C GLY A 13 -38.78 -17.47 3.17
N ASP A 14 -38.98 -17.26 1.86
CA ASP A 14 -38.72 -16.01 1.13
C ASP A 14 -39.72 -14.85 1.41
N ASP A 15 -40.61 -15.03 2.37
CA ASP A 15 -41.74 -14.15 2.68
C ASP A 15 -41.65 -13.53 4.09
N TRP A 16 -40.48 -12.94 4.41
CA TRP A 16 -40.27 -12.19 5.64
C TRP A 16 -40.90 -10.79 5.60
N THR A 17 -41.84 -10.52 6.51
CA THR A 17 -42.19 -9.16 6.94
C THR A 17 -42.28 -9.09 8.46
N VAL A 18 -41.63 -8.08 9.06
CA VAL A 18 -41.77 -7.74 10.49
C VAL A 18 -42.81 -6.62 10.60
N PRO A 19 -43.91 -6.80 11.35
CA PRO A 19 -44.83 -5.70 11.60
C PRO A 19 -44.21 -4.72 12.61
N ASN A 20 -44.20 -3.43 12.28
CA ASN A 20 -43.71 -2.36 13.15
C ASN A 20 -44.88 -1.50 13.62
N LEU A 21 -44.91 -1.17 14.92
CA LEU A 21 -46.07 -0.57 15.59
C LEU A 21 -46.17 0.97 15.46
N ASP A 22 -45.12 1.67 15.02
CA ASP A 22 -45.11 3.14 15.00
C ASP A 22 -44.53 3.71 13.68
N GLY A 23 -45.29 3.60 12.60
CA GLY A 23 -44.85 3.93 11.23
C GLY A 23 -44.04 5.22 11.06
N VAL A 24 -42.74 5.08 10.82
CA VAL A 24 -41.91 5.63 9.72
C VAL A 24 -40.42 5.40 10.06
N GLY A 25 -39.73 4.62 9.22
CA GLY A 25 -38.28 4.44 9.30
C GLY A 25 -37.77 3.45 8.25
N ARG A 26 -37.26 3.96 7.12
CA ARG A 26 -36.58 3.16 6.09
C ARG A 26 -35.17 2.82 6.57
N ARG A 27 -34.91 1.55 6.89
CA ARG A 27 -33.56 0.95 6.90
C ARG A 27 -33.62 -0.38 6.15
N THR A 28 -33.01 -0.40 4.97
CA THR A 28 -32.71 -1.64 4.26
C THR A 28 -31.48 -2.25 4.92
N LEU A 29 -31.64 -3.40 5.58
CA LEU A 29 -30.51 -4.25 5.94
C LEU A 29 -30.19 -5.11 4.72
N VAL A 30 -29.04 -4.86 4.08
CA VAL A 30 -28.48 -5.77 3.08
C VAL A 30 -27.57 -6.74 3.81
N GLN A 31 -28.00 -8.00 3.89
CA GLN A 31 -27.18 -9.10 4.31
C GLN A 31 -26.27 -9.50 3.14
N GLY A 32 -25.07 -8.93 3.09
CA GLY A 32 -24.06 -9.33 2.12
C GLY A 32 -23.32 -10.57 2.61
N ALA A 33 -23.67 -11.73 2.07
CA ALA A 33 -22.75 -12.87 2.08
C ALA A 33 -21.51 -12.49 1.26
N VAL A 34 -20.35 -12.39 1.91
CA VAL A 34 -19.07 -12.21 1.24
C VAL A 34 -18.75 -13.52 0.52
N TRP A 35 -19.03 -13.56 -0.78
CA TRP A 35 -18.46 -14.53 -1.69
C TRP A 35 -17.52 -13.79 -2.63
N THR A 36 -16.35 -14.40 -2.77
CA THR A 36 -15.13 -14.01 -3.47
C THR A 36 -15.32 -13.34 -4.83
N VAL A 37 -14.53 -12.28 -5.04
CA VAL A 37 -14.01 -11.69 -6.29
C VAL A 37 -15.05 -11.38 -7.39
N PRO A 38 -15.26 -10.09 -7.75
CA PRO A 38 -15.86 -9.79 -9.03
C PRO A 38 -14.82 -10.11 -10.11
N VAL A 39 -14.89 -11.33 -10.64
CA VAL A 39 -14.47 -11.55 -12.02
C VAL A 39 -15.40 -10.68 -12.84
N ILE A 40 -14.95 -9.50 -13.24
CA ILE A 40 -15.56 -8.79 -14.36
C ILE A 40 -15.17 -9.61 -15.59
N ALA A 41 -15.86 -10.74 -15.78
CA ALA A 41 -16.04 -11.29 -17.10
C ALA A 41 -16.92 -10.25 -17.80
N ALA A 42 -16.27 -9.28 -18.44
CA ALA A 42 -16.92 -8.55 -19.51
C ALA A 42 -17.21 -9.57 -20.59
N THR A 43 -18.34 -10.26 -20.48
CA THR A 43 -18.98 -10.86 -21.64
C THR A 43 -19.34 -9.70 -22.53
N VAL A 44 -18.42 -9.34 -23.43
CA VAL A 44 -18.82 -8.73 -24.69
C VAL A 44 -19.75 -9.75 -25.32
N ALA A 45 -21.05 -9.57 -25.10
CA ALA A 45 -22.04 -10.19 -25.95
C ALA A 45 -21.65 -9.70 -27.35
N THR A 46 -21.09 -10.60 -28.16
CA THR A 46 -21.07 -10.43 -29.60
C THR A 46 -22.48 -9.96 -29.94
N PRO A 47 -22.66 -8.75 -30.51
CA PRO A 47 -23.97 -8.40 -31.00
C PRO A 47 -24.32 -9.53 -31.95
N ALA A 48 -25.42 -10.23 -31.68
CA ALA A 48 -26.05 -11.05 -32.69
C ALA A 48 -26.51 -10.05 -33.76
N PHE A 49 -25.57 -9.67 -34.64
CA PHE A 49 -25.85 -8.95 -35.85
C PHE A 49 -26.79 -9.86 -36.61
N ALA A 50 -28.04 -9.45 -36.68
CA ALA A 50 -28.91 -9.84 -37.77
C ALA A 50 -28.08 -9.73 -39.06
N ALA A 51 -27.99 -10.82 -39.84
CA ALA A 51 -27.16 -10.96 -41.04
C ALA A 51 -27.11 -9.66 -41.86
N SER A 52 -26.12 -8.84 -41.56
CA SER A 52 -25.86 -7.54 -42.14
C SER A 52 -24.53 -7.70 -42.82
N LEU A 53 -24.51 -7.51 -44.14
CA LEU A 53 -23.33 -7.62 -45.00
C LEU A 53 -22.31 -6.50 -44.74
N ALA A 54 -21.94 -6.27 -43.48
CA ALA A 54 -21.07 -5.20 -43.04
C ALA A 54 -19.65 -5.74 -42.82
N PRO A 55 -18.61 -4.98 -43.22
CA PRO A 55 -17.24 -5.33 -42.90
C PRO A 55 -17.03 -5.52 -41.39
N THR A 56 -16.23 -6.53 -41.00
CA THR A 56 -15.89 -6.78 -39.59
C THR A 56 -14.37 -6.84 -39.38
N LEU A 57 -13.94 -6.51 -38.17
CA LEU A 57 -12.58 -6.70 -37.66
C LEU A 57 -12.72 -7.20 -36.22
N GLU A 58 -12.16 -8.36 -35.92
CA GLU A 58 -12.28 -8.97 -34.58
C GLU A 58 -11.04 -9.78 -34.19
N PHE A 59 -10.85 -9.95 -32.89
CA PHE A 59 -9.88 -10.88 -32.31
C PHE A 59 -10.55 -12.24 -32.14
N VAL A 60 -10.00 -13.31 -32.70
CA VAL A 60 -10.74 -14.59 -32.86
C VAL A 60 -10.24 -15.77 -32.02
N ASN A 61 -9.08 -15.67 -31.39
CA ASN A 61 -8.47 -16.80 -30.66
C ASN A 61 -8.20 -16.50 -29.19
N GLY A 62 -9.00 -15.61 -28.59
CA GLY A 62 -8.99 -15.38 -27.15
C GLY A 62 -9.51 -16.60 -26.36
N PRO A 63 -9.35 -16.59 -25.02
CA PRO A 63 -8.76 -15.52 -24.21
C PRO A 63 -7.24 -15.41 -24.35
N TYR A 64 -6.70 -14.21 -24.13
CA TYR A 64 -5.26 -13.94 -24.18
C TYR A 64 -4.69 -13.78 -22.78
N SER A 65 -3.75 -14.64 -22.41
CA SER A 65 -3.05 -14.57 -21.14
C SER A 65 -1.56 -14.84 -21.31
N ALA A 66 -0.73 -14.15 -20.53
CA ALA A 66 0.72 -14.38 -20.47
C ALA A 66 1.23 -14.32 -19.03
N THR A 67 2.34 -15.01 -18.77
CA THR A 67 3.10 -14.75 -17.55
C THR A 67 3.87 -13.43 -17.71
N ALA A 68 4.02 -12.67 -16.63
CA ALA A 68 4.85 -11.48 -16.59
C ALA A 68 6.23 -11.76 -17.21
N CYS A 69 6.76 -10.80 -17.97
CA CYS A 69 8.05 -10.91 -18.65
C CYS A 69 8.18 -12.08 -19.65
N SER A 70 7.05 -12.54 -20.19
CA SER A 70 7.03 -13.59 -21.21
C SER A 70 6.35 -13.11 -22.49
N ALA A 71 6.63 -13.78 -23.59
CA ALA A 71 5.93 -13.52 -24.85
C ALA A 71 4.45 -13.96 -24.74
N LEU A 72 3.55 -13.15 -25.30
CA LEU A 72 2.16 -13.54 -25.49
C LEU A 72 2.07 -14.68 -26.51
N PRO A 73 1.06 -15.56 -26.38
CA PRO A 73 0.73 -16.49 -27.45
C PRO A 73 0.36 -15.72 -28.73
N THR A 74 0.43 -16.40 -29.88
CA THR A 74 0.02 -15.80 -31.16
C THR A 74 -1.41 -15.30 -31.07
N ILE A 75 -1.63 -14.02 -31.37
CA ILE A 75 -2.95 -13.40 -31.44
C ILE A 75 -3.38 -13.36 -32.91
N ILE A 76 -4.62 -13.73 -33.19
CA ILE A 76 -5.20 -13.75 -34.53
C ILE A 76 -6.29 -12.70 -34.61
N LEU A 77 -6.11 -11.79 -35.56
CA LEU A 77 -7.13 -10.85 -36.01
C LEU A 77 -7.76 -11.37 -37.29
N GLN A 78 -9.09 -11.31 -37.38
CA GLN A 78 -9.85 -11.66 -38.58
C GLN A 78 -10.54 -10.40 -39.10
N ALA A 79 -10.37 -10.13 -40.40
CA ALA A 79 -11.11 -9.09 -41.10
C ALA A 79 -11.97 -9.71 -42.21
N THR A 80 -13.18 -9.19 -42.38
CA THR A 80 -14.10 -9.59 -43.44
C THR A 80 -14.66 -8.37 -44.17
N THR A 81 -15.03 -8.52 -45.45
CA THR A 81 -15.62 -7.43 -46.24
C THR A 81 -17.11 -7.27 -46.03
N ASP A 82 -17.80 -8.32 -45.60
CA ASP A 82 -19.27 -8.36 -45.45
C ASP A 82 -19.74 -9.22 -44.27
N GLY A 83 -18.85 -9.49 -43.31
CA GLY A 83 -19.12 -10.38 -42.19
C GLY A 83 -18.84 -11.85 -42.49
N SER A 84 -18.57 -12.23 -43.74
CA SER A 84 -18.37 -13.62 -44.14
C SER A 84 -17.21 -13.87 -45.10
N VAL A 85 -16.93 -12.93 -46.00
CA VAL A 85 -15.86 -13.04 -47.00
C VAL A 85 -14.55 -12.48 -46.42
N PRO A 86 -13.45 -13.24 -46.42
CA PRO A 86 -12.14 -12.76 -46.03
C PRO A 86 -11.72 -11.46 -46.73
N ALA A 87 -11.36 -10.44 -45.95
CA ALA A 87 -10.80 -9.20 -46.50
C ALA A 87 -9.31 -9.39 -46.76
N VAL A 88 -8.93 -9.99 -47.89
CA VAL A 88 -7.53 -10.28 -48.26
C VAL A 88 -6.76 -9.01 -48.65
N GLY A 89 -5.52 -8.86 -48.19
CA GLY A 89 -4.67 -7.71 -48.55
C GLY A 89 -5.03 -6.40 -47.85
N GLN A 90 -5.92 -6.46 -46.86
CA GLN A 90 -6.39 -5.33 -46.07
C GLN A 90 -5.33 -4.92 -45.05
N SER A 91 -5.06 -3.61 -44.96
CA SER A 91 -4.14 -3.06 -43.95
C SER A 91 -4.83 -2.96 -42.58
N VAL A 92 -4.21 -3.54 -41.55
CA VAL A 92 -4.67 -3.50 -40.16
C VAL A 92 -3.58 -2.90 -39.30
N THR A 93 -3.88 -1.81 -38.61
CA THR A 93 -2.94 -1.17 -37.67
C THR A 93 -3.25 -1.61 -36.24
N VAL A 94 -2.28 -2.19 -35.57
CA VAL A 94 -2.36 -2.62 -34.17
C VAL A 94 -1.62 -1.64 -33.28
N THR A 95 -2.27 -1.23 -32.20
CA THR A 95 -1.72 -0.34 -31.18
C THR A 95 -1.66 -1.10 -29.86
N LEU A 96 -0.46 -1.15 -29.28
CA LEU A 96 -0.25 -1.73 -27.95
C LEU A 96 -0.56 -0.69 -26.87
N PRO A 97 -1.18 -1.10 -25.75
CA PRO A 97 -1.31 -0.24 -24.57
C PRO A 97 0.06 -0.04 -23.91
N SER A 98 0.14 0.94 -23.00
CA SER A 98 1.33 1.09 -22.15
C SER A 98 1.58 -0.19 -21.35
N GLY A 99 2.84 -0.63 -21.29
CA GLY A 99 3.27 -1.87 -20.63
C GLY A 99 3.56 -3.03 -21.59
N LEU A 100 2.79 -3.18 -22.68
CA LEU A 100 3.09 -4.19 -23.70
C LEU A 100 4.09 -3.65 -24.72
N THR A 101 5.07 -4.47 -25.10
CA THR A 101 6.07 -4.13 -26.10
C THR A 101 6.08 -5.12 -27.25
N TRP A 102 6.53 -4.67 -28.41
CA TRP A 102 6.96 -5.58 -29.46
C TRP A 102 8.31 -6.20 -29.10
N SER A 103 8.69 -7.29 -29.77
CA SER A 103 9.93 -8.04 -29.54
C SER A 103 11.22 -7.26 -29.80
N ASP A 104 11.12 -6.05 -30.36
CA ASP A 104 12.24 -5.10 -30.49
C ASP A 104 12.24 -4.00 -29.42
N GLY A 105 11.39 -4.14 -28.39
CA GLY A 105 11.23 -3.22 -27.27
C GLY A 105 10.38 -1.98 -27.57
N THR A 106 9.87 -1.81 -28.79
CA THR A 106 9.06 -0.63 -29.15
C THR A 106 7.60 -0.78 -28.73
N THR A 107 6.90 0.35 -28.54
CA THR A 107 5.44 0.40 -28.28
C THR A 107 4.66 1.07 -29.42
N ALA A 108 5.35 1.51 -30.47
CA ALA A 108 4.74 2.23 -31.59
C ALA A 108 3.72 1.35 -32.34
N PRO A 109 2.61 1.92 -32.86
CA PRO A 109 1.66 1.18 -33.67
C PRO A 109 2.31 0.51 -34.89
N ARG A 110 1.85 -0.69 -35.25
CA ARG A 110 2.35 -1.45 -36.41
C ARG A 110 1.23 -1.78 -37.38
N SER A 111 1.52 -1.67 -38.67
CA SER A 111 0.61 -2.09 -39.73
C SER A 111 0.97 -3.46 -40.26
N PHE A 112 -0.05 -4.30 -40.39
CA PHE A 112 0.02 -5.64 -40.95
C PHE A 112 -0.94 -5.74 -42.14
N VAL A 113 -0.74 -6.75 -42.98
CA VAL A 113 -1.61 -7.02 -44.11
C VAL A 113 -2.26 -8.38 -43.90
N THR A 114 -3.57 -8.46 -44.09
CA THR A 114 -4.31 -9.72 -43.98
C THR A 114 -3.91 -10.69 -45.09
N ASP A 115 -3.82 -11.97 -44.74
CA ASP A 115 -3.50 -13.06 -45.65
C ASP A 115 -4.72 -13.50 -46.49
N ALA A 116 -4.59 -14.62 -47.21
CA ALA A 116 -5.65 -15.20 -48.03
C ALA A 116 -6.89 -15.65 -47.24
N ALA A 117 -6.75 -15.89 -45.93
CA ALA A 117 -7.86 -16.18 -45.02
C ALA A 117 -8.44 -14.91 -44.39
N GLY A 118 -7.92 -13.72 -44.74
CA GLY A 118 -8.36 -12.46 -44.14
C GLY A 118 -7.80 -12.27 -42.72
N GLN A 119 -6.72 -12.97 -42.38
CA GLN A 119 -6.17 -13.01 -41.04
C GLN A 119 -4.85 -12.26 -40.91
N VAL A 120 -4.59 -11.72 -39.73
CA VAL A 120 -3.28 -11.25 -39.29
C VAL A 120 -2.87 -12.05 -38.07
N SER A 121 -1.72 -12.71 -38.15
CA SER A 121 -1.06 -13.35 -37.00
C SER A 121 -0.09 -12.36 -36.35
N LEU A 122 -0.39 -11.96 -35.12
CA LEU A 122 0.47 -11.13 -34.30
C LEU A 122 1.35 -12.03 -33.43
N THR A 123 2.66 -11.86 -33.57
CA THR A 123 3.68 -12.57 -32.79
C THR A 123 4.69 -11.58 -32.24
N GLY A 124 5.43 -11.98 -31.20
CA GLY A 124 6.47 -11.13 -30.62
C GLY A 124 5.90 -9.91 -29.90
N ILE A 125 4.78 -10.08 -29.20
CA ILE A 125 4.32 -9.13 -28.19
C ILE A 125 4.80 -9.68 -26.85
N GLU A 126 5.44 -8.84 -26.04
CA GLU A 126 5.99 -9.18 -24.74
C GLU A 126 5.15 -8.56 -23.62
N ALA A 127 4.88 -9.36 -22.59
CA ALA A 127 4.16 -8.94 -21.40
C ALA A 127 5.06 -8.12 -20.46
N PRO A 128 4.53 -7.08 -19.80
CA PRO A 128 5.27 -6.34 -18.77
C PRO A 128 5.62 -7.22 -17.56
N ALA A 129 6.43 -6.66 -16.67
CA ALA A 129 6.72 -7.25 -15.36
C ALA A 129 5.57 -7.19 -14.35
N LYS A 130 4.60 -6.29 -14.60
CA LYS A 130 3.49 -6.00 -13.69
C LYS A 130 2.24 -6.77 -14.08
N ASP A 131 1.54 -7.29 -13.08
CA ASP A 131 0.26 -7.95 -13.29
C ASP A 131 -0.83 -6.95 -13.70
N GLY A 132 -1.80 -7.43 -14.47
CA GLY A 132 -2.96 -6.62 -14.83
C GLY A 132 -3.61 -7.00 -16.16
N THR A 133 -4.62 -6.21 -16.51
CA THR A 133 -5.35 -6.34 -17.78
C THR A 133 -4.96 -5.22 -18.73
N PHE A 134 -4.51 -5.59 -19.92
CA PHE A 134 -4.01 -4.68 -20.94
C PHE A 134 -4.89 -4.77 -22.19
N ALA A 135 -5.44 -3.65 -22.65
CA ALA A 135 -6.31 -3.62 -23.81
C ALA A 135 -5.52 -3.38 -25.10
N ILE A 136 -5.41 -4.38 -25.96
CA ILE A 136 -4.82 -4.24 -27.31
C ILE A 136 -5.93 -3.74 -28.24
N SER A 137 -5.60 -2.78 -29.10
CA SER A 137 -6.54 -2.27 -30.11
C SER A 137 -6.02 -2.48 -31.53
N ALA A 138 -6.95 -2.74 -32.45
CA ALA A 138 -6.68 -2.86 -33.88
C ALA A 138 -7.66 -1.97 -34.66
N ALA A 139 -7.19 -1.39 -35.76
CA ALA A 139 -8.01 -0.56 -36.63
C ALA A 139 -7.75 -0.87 -38.11
N SER A 140 -8.81 -0.85 -38.92
CA SER A 140 -8.73 -0.94 -40.37
C SER A 140 -9.80 -0.06 -41.01
N GLY A 141 -9.40 1.03 -41.66
CA GLY A 141 -10.33 2.04 -42.15
C GLY A 141 -11.14 2.64 -40.98
N SER A 142 -12.46 2.48 -41.01
CA SER A 142 -13.37 2.91 -39.93
C SER A 142 -13.68 1.81 -38.90
N LEU A 143 -13.18 0.59 -39.08
CA LEU A 143 -13.40 -0.52 -38.15
C LEU A 143 -12.38 -0.45 -37.02
N THR A 144 -12.83 -0.72 -35.80
CA THR A 144 -11.96 -0.85 -34.62
C THR A 144 -12.34 -2.08 -33.84
N ALA A 145 -11.34 -2.80 -33.33
CA ALA A 145 -11.48 -3.92 -32.43
C ALA A 145 -10.63 -3.68 -31.19
N THR A 146 -11.05 -4.18 -30.04
CA THR A 146 -10.29 -4.12 -28.78
C THR A 146 -10.48 -5.42 -28.04
N GLU A 147 -9.40 -5.95 -27.49
CA GLU A 147 -9.42 -7.19 -26.71
C GLU A 147 -8.50 -7.10 -25.50
N SER A 148 -8.84 -7.81 -24.44
CA SER A 148 -8.08 -7.81 -23.20
C SER A 148 -7.01 -8.91 -23.18
N VAL A 149 -5.82 -8.55 -22.69
CA VAL A 149 -4.74 -9.46 -22.35
C VAL A 149 -4.56 -9.46 -20.84
N GLU A 150 -4.60 -10.63 -20.23
CA GLU A 150 -4.32 -10.82 -18.82
C GLU A 150 -2.84 -11.19 -18.60
N VAL A 151 -2.15 -10.45 -17.74
CA VAL A 151 -0.77 -10.72 -17.34
C VAL A 151 -0.74 -11.09 -15.87
N THR A 152 -0.10 -12.21 -15.54
CA THR A 152 -0.01 -12.75 -14.18
C THR A 152 1.41 -13.20 -13.85
N GLY A 153 1.75 -13.33 -12.57
CA GLY A 153 3.04 -13.87 -12.13
C GLY A 153 4.12 -12.80 -11.93
N GLU A 154 3.71 -11.57 -11.66
CA GLU A 154 4.56 -10.49 -11.16
C GLU A 154 5.49 -10.99 -10.05
N THR A 155 6.77 -10.63 -10.16
CA THR A 155 7.78 -10.97 -9.17
C THR A 155 8.38 -9.69 -8.60
N GLY A 156 8.20 -9.50 -7.30
CA GLY A 156 8.71 -8.36 -6.56
C GLY A 156 10.23 -8.44 -6.41
N VAL A 157 10.87 -7.29 -6.56
CA VAL A 157 12.30 -7.12 -6.39
C VAL A 157 12.53 -5.98 -5.42
N VAL A 158 13.42 -6.17 -4.45
CA VAL A 158 13.87 -5.11 -3.55
C VAL A 158 15.28 -4.70 -3.96
N LYS A 159 15.48 -3.40 -4.10
CA LYS A 159 16.77 -2.79 -4.39
C LYS A 159 17.05 -1.65 -3.43
N THR A 160 18.32 -1.32 -3.33
CA THR A 160 18.75 -0.11 -2.62
C THR A 160 18.61 1.09 -3.55
N PHE A 161 18.28 2.27 -3.01
CA PHE A 161 17.97 3.46 -3.81
C PHE A 161 19.04 3.85 -4.84
N SER A 162 20.33 3.70 -4.50
CA SER A 162 21.47 4.21 -5.27
C SER A 162 22.47 3.13 -5.70
N SER A 163 22.22 1.84 -5.43
CA SER A 163 23.18 0.76 -5.70
C SER A 163 22.57 -0.42 -6.45
N SER A 164 23.45 -1.28 -6.98
CA SER A 164 23.08 -2.52 -7.68
C SER A 164 22.63 -3.65 -6.75
N ALA A 165 22.68 -3.46 -5.43
CA ALA A 165 22.21 -4.49 -4.49
C ALA A 165 20.72 -4.72 -4.73
N ALA A 166 20.40 -5.94 -5.16
CA ALA A 166 19.07 -6.37 -5.53
C ALA A 166 18.80 -7.76 -4.97
N ILE A 167 17.54 -8.03 -4.66
CA ILE A 167 17.09 -9.37 -4.29
C ILE A 167 15.66 -9.56 -4.77
N ARG A 168 15.41 -10.71 -5.40
CA ARG A 168 14.09 -11.07 -5.94
C ARG A 168 13.34 -11.94 -4.94
N LEU A 169 12.04 -11.71 -4.79
CA LEU A 169 11.13 -12.65 -4.11
C LEU A 169 10.99 -13.95 -4.94
N PRO A 170 10.39 -15.00 -4.37
CA PRO A 170 9.98 -16.17 -5.16
C PRO A 170 9.12 -15.77 -6.36
N THR A 171 9.22 -16.53 -7.45
CA THR A 171 8.47 -16.27 -8.68
C THR A 171 6.97 -16.20 -8.41
N GLY A 172 6.31 -15.17 -8.96
CA GLY A 172 4.88 -14.92 -8.79
C GLY A 172 4.49 -14.27 -7.46
N VAL A 173 5.46 -13.80 -6.67
CA VAL A 173 5.21 -13.08 -5.42
C VAL A 173 5.64 -11.62 -5.59
N ALA A 174 4.68 -10.70 -5.50
CA ALA A 174 4.91 -9.27 -5.48
C ALA A 174 5.08 -8.74 -4.06
N VAL A 175 5.60 -7.51 -3.91
CA VAL A 175 5.72 -6.83 -2.61
C VAL A 175 4.37 -6.19 -2.26
N ALA A 176 3.76 -6.61 -1.16
CA ALA A 176 2.51 -6.04 -0.64
C ALA A 176 2.73 -4.98 0.45
N ASP A 177 3.79 -5.12 1.26
CA ASP A 177 4.24 -4.10 2.21
C ASP A 177 5.76 -4.24 2.41
N LEU A 178 6.45 -3.11 2.54
CA LEU A 178 7.89 -3.01 2.74
C LEU A 178 8.19 -2.23 4.02
N LYS A 179 8.97 -2.82 4.91
CA LYS A 179 9.49 -2.14 6.10
C LYS A 179 11.00 -2.28 6.15
N THR A 180 11.70 -1.22 6.52
CA THR A 180 13.14 -1.25 6.76
C THR A 180 13.51 -0.68 8.11
N ILE A 181 14.60 -1.19 8.66
CA ILE A 181 15.17 -0.67 9.89
C ILE A 181 16.68 -0.83 9.88
N ARG A 182 17.36 0.07 10.56
CA ARG A 182 18.81 -0.05 10.77
C ARG A 182 19.09 -0.55 12.18
N THR A 183 19.87 -1.60 12.25
CA THR A 183 20.36 -2.18 13.51
C THR A 183 21.51 -1.34 14.09
N SER A 184 21.84 -1.58 15.35
CA SER A 184 22.95 -0.96 16.09
C SER A 184 24.32 -1.31 15.51
N THR A 185 24.45 -2.46 14.83
CA THR A 185 25.65 -2.84 14.05
C THR A 185 25.77 -2.05 12.74
N GLY A 186 24.71 -1.33 12.38
CA GLY A 186 24.62 -0.54 11.16
C GLY A 186 24.09 -1.31 9.96
N ASP A 187 23.66 -2.56 10.14
CA ASP A 187 23.06 -3.36 9.08
C ASP A 187 21.62 -2.91 8.82
N THR A 188 21.21 -2.91 7.56
CA THR A 188 19.83 -2.65 7.16
C THR A 188 19.07 -3.96 7.10
N GLN A 189 18.10 -4.13 7.99
CA GLN A 189 17.11 -5.19 7.87
C GLN A 189 15.95 -4.72 7.00
N VAL A 190 15.47 -5.65 6.18
CA VAL A 190 14.30 -5.46 5.32
C VAL A 190 13.32 -6.57 5.63
N LEU A 191 12.07 -6.19 5.92
CA LEU A 191 10.94 -7.08 6.10
C LEU A 191 9.92 -6.77 5.01
N VAL A 192 9.46 -7.82 4.33
CA VAL A 192 8.50 -7.74 3.24
C VAL A 192 7.33 -8.65 3.54
N LEU A 193 6.12 -8.14 3.33
CA LEU A 193 4.93 -8.96 3.17
C LEU A 193 4.77 -9.26 1.68
N GLY A 194 4.80 -10.54 1.30
CA GLY A 194 4.52 -10.97 -0.07
C GLY A 194 3.02 -11.03 -0.34
N THR A 195 2.63 -10.89 -1.60
CA THR A 195 1.23 -11.11 -2.03
C THR A 195 0.76 -12.56 -1.86
N ASP A 196 1.67 -13.47 -1.58
CA ASP A 196 1.42 -14.87 -1.23
C ASP A 196 1.09 -15.08 0.26
N GLY A 197 1.02 -14.02 1.06
CA GLY A 197 0.75 -14.08 2.49
C GLY A 197 1.92 -14.57 3.33
N ASN A 198 3.13 -14.65 2.77
CA ASN A 198 4.35 -14.96 3.52
C ASN A 198 5.12 -13.70 3.90
N ALA A 199 5.80 -13.77 5.05
CA ALA A 199 6.73 -12.72 5.47
C ALA A 199 8.19 -13.11 5.16
N TYR A 200 8.88 -12.21 4.48
CA TYR A 200 10.27 -12.39 4.04
C TYR A 200 11.17 -11.39 4.73
N ARG A 201 12.31 -11.86 5.24
CA ARG A 201 13.33 -11.01 5.86
C ARG A 201 14.68 -11.23 5.22
N THR A 202 15.38 -10.13 4.94
CA THR A 202 16.78 -10.15 4.55
C THR A 202 17.56 -9.08 5.31
N THR A 203 18.88 -9.12 5.19
CA THR A 203 19.79 -8.13 5.76
C THR A 203 20.79 -7.71 4.71
N LEU A 204 21.00 -6.41 4.61
CA LEU A 204 22.13 -5.81 3.94
C LEU A 204 23.13 -5.37 5.01
N ASN A 205 24.29 -6.01 5.02
CA ASN A 205 25.33 -5.68 6.00
C ASN A 205 25.83 -4.24 5.79
N SER A 206 26.24 -3.58 6.87
CA SER A 206 26.82 -2.24 6.84
C SER A 206 28.03 -2.19 5.89
N GLY A 207 27.98 -1.31 4.89
CA GLY A 207 29.02 -1.21 3.84
C GLY A 207 29.00 -2.33 2.80
N GLY A 208 28.06 -3.27 2.89
CA GLY A 208 27.83 -4.31 1.90
C GLY A 208 27.16 -3.78 0.63
N ASN A 209 27.28 -4.57 -0.44
CA ASN A 209 26.71 -4.29 -1.77
C ASN A 209 25.74 -5.38 -2.25
N SER A 210 25.31 -6.27 -1.37
CA SER A 210 24.40 -7.38 -1.68
C SER A 210 23.58 -7.73 -0.44
N PHE A 211 22.30 -8.03 -0.68
CA PHE A 211 21.43 -8.58 0.35
C PHE A 211 21.79 -10.05 0.62
N GLY A 212 21.62 -10.49 1.86
CA GLY A 212 21.61 -11.91 2.19
C GLY A 212 20.41 -12.63 1.55
N ALA A 213 20.42 -13.95 1.55
CA ALA A 213 19.27 -14.72 1.07
C ALA A 213 18.00 -14.41 1.89
N TRP A 214 16.83 -14.49 1.27
CA TRP A 214 15.57 -14.39 2.00
C TRP A 214 15.47 -15.50 3.04
N SER A 215 15.18 -15.09 4.27
CA SER A 215 14.60 -15.96 5.28
C SER A 215 13.09 -15.77 5.23
N THR A 216 12.33 -16.85 5.08
CA THR A 216 10.87 -16.82 5.18
C THR A 216 10.47 -17.17 6.60
N SER A 217 9.51 -16.44 7.17
CA SER A 217 8.99 -16.82 8.49
C SER A 217 8.23 -18.13 8.40
N THR A 218 8.37 -18.97 9.42
CA THR A 218 7.53 -20.16 9.59
C THR A 218 6.25 -19.86 10.36
N ALA A 219 6.12 -18.63 10.90
CA ALA A 219 4.87 -18.17 11.49
C ALA A 219 3.88 -17.83 10.37
N TYR A 220 2.64 -18.28 10.53
CA TYR A 220 1.52 -18.00 9.62
C TYR A 220 1.85 -18.16 8.13
N PRO A 221 2.32 -19.35 7.69
CA PRO A 221 2.65 -19.58 6.30
C PRO A 221 1.43 -19.29 5.42
N GLN A 222 1.59 -18.40 4.44
CA GLN A 222 0.56 -17.92 3.52
C GLN A 222 -0.67 -17.27 4.19
N ALA A 223 -0.56 -16.86 5.44
CA ALA A 223 -1.65 -16.27 6.21
C ALA A 223 -1.27 -14.93 6.85
N THR A 224 -0.05 -14.44 6.66
CA THR A 224 0.35 -13.13 7.17
C THR A 224 -0.43 -12.03 6.45
N SER A 225 -1.04 -11.12 7.21
CA SER A 225 -1.84 -10.00 6.72
C SER A 225 -1.24 -8.63 7.05
N LEU A 226 -0.43 -8.54 8.10
CA LEU A 226 0.24 -7.30 8.52
C LEU A 226 1.66 -7.57 9.01
N ILE A 227 2.54 -6.60 8.81
CA ILE A 227 3.92 -6.61 9.31
C ILE A 227 4.25 -5.32 10.07
N ALA A 228 5.12 -5.42 11.07
CA ALA A 228 5.70 -4.28 11.76
C ALA A 228 7.17 -4.53 12.11
N LEU A 229 7.94 -3.45 12.23
CA LEU A 229 9.34 -3.48 12.66
C LEU A 229 9.54 -2.63 13.92
N SER A 230 10.44 -3.08 14.79
CA SER A 230 10.84 -2.36 16.01
C SER A 230 12.36 -2.19 16.07
N ASN A 231 12.81 -0.97 16.44
CA ASN A 231 14.23 -0.64 16.57
C ASN A 231 14.71 -0.77 18.01
N ASN A 232 15.16 -1.94 18.40
CA ASN A 232 15.88 -2.12 19.65
C ASN A 232 17.39 -2.35 19.44
N GLY A 233 17.93 -1.87 18.31
CA GLY A 233 19.31 -2.11 17.94
C GLY A 233 19.56 -3.48 17.28
N ASN A 234 18.65 -4.45 17.30
CA ASN A 234 18.81 -5.73 16.58
C ASN A 234 17.76 -5.97 15.50
N GLY A 235 16.75 -5.11 15.39
CA GLY A 235 15.65 -5.23 14.43
C GLY A 235 14.74 -6.41 14.78
N TYR A 236 13.52 -6.12 15.24
CA TYR A 236 12.51 -7.14 15.53
C TYR A 236 11.37 -7.01 14.54
N GLY A 237 11.07 -8.12 13.84
CA GLY A 237 9.91 -8.24 12.97
C GLY A 237 8.73 -8.90 13.67
N PHE A 238 7.56 -8.29 13.50
CA PHE A 238 6.29 -8.78 13.99
C PHE A 238 5.34 -9.01 12.83
N LEU A 239 4.57 -10.09 12.91
CA LEU A 239 3.69 -10.60 11.88
C LEU A 239 2.32 -10.83 12.51
N SER A 240 1.24 -10.58 11.77
CA SER A 240 -0.12 -10.91 12.19
C SER A 240 -0.80 -11.75 11.14
N ASP A 241 -1.59 -12.75 11.54
CA ASP A 241 -2.54 -13.47 10.68
C ASP A 241 -3.96 -12.87 10.71
N GLY A 242 -4.12 -11.75 11.41
CA GLY A 242 -5.41 -11.14 11.69
C GLY A 242 -6.01 -11.58 13.03
N SER A 243 -5.48 -12.59 13.72
CA SER A 243 -6.00 -13.04 15.03
C SER A 243 -4.96 -12.94 16.15
N THR A 244 -3.71 -13.28 15.84
CA THR A 244 -2.57 -13.28 16.77
C THR A 244 -1.38 -12.56 16.15
N VAL A 245 -0.43 -12.14 17.00
CA VAL A 245 0.86 -11.60 16.55
C VAL A 245 1.95 -12.62 16.84
N SER A 246 2.83 -12.88 15.88
CA SER A 246 4.08 -13.62 16.09
C SER A 246 5.26 -12.69 15.94
N ASN A 247 6.35 -12.98 16.66
CA ASN A 247 7.66 -12.49 16.24
C ASN A 247 8.16 -13.30 15.02
N PHE A 248 9.15 -12.79 14.29
CA PHE A 248 9.70 -13.51 13.13
C PHE A 248 10.30 -14.89 13.50
N ALA A 249 10.67 -15.09 14.77
CA ALA A 249 11.21 -16.34 15.33
C ALA A 249 10.13 -17.35 15.78
N ASN A 250 8.86 -17.13 15.41
CA ASN A 250 7.73 -18.03 15.65
C ASN A 250 7.38 -18.23 17.13
N THR A 251 7.39 -17.14 17.90
CA THR A 251 6.75 -17.07 19.22
C THR A 251 5.48 -16.26 19.09
N ASP A 252 4.35 -16.85 19.45
CA ASP A 252 3.03 -16.23 19.27
C ASP A 252 2.57 -15.51 20.54
N SER A 253 1.81 -14.45 20.35
CA SER A 253 0.94 -13.87 21.36
C SER A 253 -0.28 -14.76 21.58
N VAL A 254 -0.99 -14.54 22.69
CA VAL A 254 -2.39 -14.95 22.77
C VAL A 254 -3.26 -14.10 21.84
N ALA A 255 -4.44 -14.57 21.48
CA ALA A 255 -5.41 -13.78 20.70
C ALA A 255 -5.81 -12.49 21.43
N LEU A 256 -6.33 -11.51 20.69
CA LEU A 256 -6.83 -10.28 21.29
C LEU A 256 -7.96 -10.57 22.29
N PRO A 257 -8.01 -9.89 23.46
CA PRO A 257 -9.02 -10.13 24.49
C PRO A 257 -10.48 -9.97 24.05
N ASP A 258 -10.74 -9.12 23.05
CA ASP A 258 -12.08 -8.89 22.49
C ASP A 258 -12.46 -9.87 21.36
N GLY A 259 -11.55 -10.78 20.98
CA GLY A 259 -11.73 -11.72 19.88
C GLY A 259 -11.82 -11.06 18.50
N GLY A 260 -11.52 -9.75 18.39
CA GLY A 260 -11.56 -9.03 17.13
C GLY A 260 -10.38 -9.33 16.23
N GLN A 261 -10.53 -9.06 14.93
CA GLN A 261 -9.44 -9.19 13.98
C GLN A 261 -8.44 -8.03 14.12
N ILE A 262 -7.15 -8.30 14.04
CA ILE A 262 -6.09 -7.30 14.02
C ILE A 262 -6.08 -6.64 12.63
N VAL A 263 -6.42 -5.36 12.58
CA VAL A 263 -6.49 -4.53 11.35
C VAL A 263 -5.42 -3.45 11.31
N GLY A 264 -4.66 -3.28 12.38
CA GLY A 264 -3.48 -2.41 12.42
C GLY A 264 -2.42 -3.00 13.33
N LEU A 265 -1.17 -2.94 12.89
CA LEU A 265 -0.02 -3.46 13.62
C LEU A 265 1.10 -2.41 13.59
N GLN A 266 1.57 -2.02 14.75
CA GLN A 266 2.69 -1.09 14.91
C GLN A 266 3.63 -1.62 15.98
N SER A 267 4.89 -1.17 15.98
CA SER A 267 5.80 -1.49 17.06
C SER A 267 6.76 -0.36 17.37
N VAL A 268 7.19 -0.34 18.62
CA VAL A 268 8.04 0.68 19.22
C VAL A 268 8.95 0.01 20.25
N THR A 269 10.02 0.68 20.68
CA THR A 269 10.93 0.17 21.73
C THR A 269 10.74 0.96 23.02
N ASP A 270 10.50 0.27 24.14
CA ASP A 270 10.37 0.91 25.44
C ASP A 270 11.70 1.45 26.01
N GLY A 271 11.62 2.12 27.16
CA GLY A 271 12.78 2.67 27.87
C GLY A 271 13.86 1.65 28.27
N SER A 272 13.54 0.37 28.24
CA SER A 272 14.43 -0.75 28.59
C SER A 272 14.98 -1.47 27.35
N GLY A 273 14.64 -1.02 26.14
CA GLY A 273 15.05 -1.69 24.91
C GLY A 273 14.15 -2.87 24.49
N ASN A 274 13.01 -3.08 25.15
CA ASN A 274 12.09 -4.15 24.76
C ASN A 274 11.14 -3.65 23.68
N PRO A 275 10.86 -4.45 22.65
CA PRO A 275 9.77 -4.15 21.73
C PRO A 275 8.44 -4.10 22.46
N VAL A 276 7.60 -3.15 22.10
CA VAL A 276 6.18 -3.06 22.46
C VAL A 276 5.41 -3.13 21.16
N VAL A 277 4.53 -4.13 21.07
CA VAL A 277 3.64 -4.32 19.92
C VAL A 277 2.32 -3.64 20.22
N ILE A 278 1.81 -2.89 19.26
CA ILE A 278 0.50 -2.23 19.30
C ILE A 278 -0.38 -2.89 18.23
N ALA A 279 -1.55 -3.36 18.64
CA ALA A 279 -2.54 -3.97 17.75
C ALA A 279 -3.85 -3.18 17.81
N LEU A 280 -4.39 -2.84 16.64
CA LEU A 280 -5.72 -2.27 16.48
C LEU A 280 -6.69 -3.39 16.08
N SER A 281 -7.73 -3.57 16.89
CA SER A 281 -8.83 -4.51 16.64
C SER A 281 -9.89 -3.90 15.72
N ALA A 282 -10.45 -4.72 14.83
CA ALA A 282 -11.62 -4.38 14.00
C ALA A 282 -12.85 -4.00 14.85
N ASN A 283 -12.89 -4.41 16.12
CA ASN A 283 -13.93 -4.02 17.07
C ASN A 283 -13.70 -2.62 17.66
N GLY A 284 -12.64 -1.91 17.25
CA GLY A 284 -12.33 -0.54 17.68
C GLY A 284 -11.57 -0.45 19.00
N ASN A 285 -10.82 -1.50 19.39
CA ASN A 285 -9.97 -1.48 20.58
C ASN A 285 -8.48 -1.44 20.19
N ALA A 286 -7.69 -0.62 20.87
CA ALA A 286 -6.23 -0.66 20.77
C ALA A 286 -5.64 -1.44 21.95
N TYR A 287 -4.70 -2.34 21.65
CA TYR A 287 -3.98 -3.15 22.62
C TYR A 287 -2.48 -2.91 22.51
N ARG A 288 -1.77 -3.09 23.61
CA ARG A 288 -0.31 -3.19 23.62
C ARG A 288 0.19 -4.40 24.40
N ALA A 289 1.30 -4.97 23.98
CA ALA A 289 2.03 -6.00 24.71
C ALA A 289 3.53 -5.77 24.60
N THR A 290 4.23 -5.83 25.74
CA THR A 290 5.70 -5.79 25.77
C THR A 290 6.25 -7.17 25.47
N VAL A 291 7.32 -7.23 24.68
CA VAL A 291 8.01 -8.46 24.31
C VAL A 291 9.33 -8.53 25.06
N THR A 292 9.49 -9.50 25.96
CA THR A 292 10.70 -9.66 26.78
C THR A 292 11.36 -11.00 26.49
N GLY A 293 12.63 -10.97 26.09
CA GLY A 293 13.36 -12.19 25.71
C GLY A 293 12.69 -12.97 24.58
N GLY A 294 12.00 -12.26 23.66
CA GLY A 294 11.25 -12.86 22.55
C GLY A 294 9.81 -13.28 22.89
N ASN A 295 9.41 -13.28 24.16
CA ASN A 295 8.08 -13.72 24.58
C ASN A 295 7.11 -12.55 24.75
N PHE A 296 5.86 -12.73 24.33
CA PHE A 296 4.80 -11.75 24.49
C PHE A 296 4.30 -11.71 25.93
N GLY A 297 4.22 -10.50 26.49
CA GLY A 297 3.41 -10.23 27.67
C GLY A 297 1.91 -10.27 27.36
N SER A 298 1.07 -10.14 28.40
CA SER A 298 -0.38 -10.05 28.23
C SER A 298 -0.78 -8.74 27.53
N TRP A 299 -1.82 -8.82 26.69
CA TRP A 299 -2.43 -7.65 26.09
C TRP A 299 -3.01 -6.70 27.13
N GLN A 300 -2.62 -5.43 27.05
CA GLN A 300 -3.20 -4.33 27.81
C GLN A 300 -4.07 -3.49 26.87
N ALA A 301 -5.36 -3.38 27.16
CA ALA A 301 -6.25 -2.50 26.41
C ALA A 301 -5.97 -1.03 26.76
N SER A 302 -6.05 -0.17 25.75
CA SER A 302 -6.15 1.28 25.96
C SER A 302 -7.46 1.59 26.70
N PRO A 303 -7.44 2.34 27.82
CA PRO A 303 -8.64 2.89 28.42
C PRO A 303 -9.28 4.00 27.56
N ALA A 304 -8.53 4.59 26.62
CA ALA A 304 -9.07 5.56 25.68
C ALA A 304 -9.90 4.88 24.58
N PHE A 305 -11.06 5.47 24.27
CA PHE A 305 -11.91 5.13 23.13
C PHE A 305 -12.23 3.62 22.98
N PRO A 306 -12.78 2.98 24.04
CA PRO A 306 -13.13 1.57 23.98
C PRO A 306 -14.18 1.32 22.89
N ASN A 307 -13.88 0.39 21.99
CA ASN A 307 -14.70 0.01 20.83
C ASN A 307 -14.95 1.12 19.79
N SER A 308 -14.15 2.18 19.80
CA SER A 308 -14.26 3.27 18.82
C SER A 308 -12.92 3.76 18.28
N THR A 309 -11.80 3.15 18.67
CA THR A 309 -10.49 3.50 18.13
C THR A 309 -10.41 3.18 16.63
N THR A 310 -9.96 4.13 15.83
CA THR A 310 -9.88 4.01 14.37
C THR A 310 -8.44 3.99 13.85
N LEU A 311 -7.51 4.67 14.53
CA LEU A 311 -6.09 4.71 14.15
C LEU A 311 -5.19 4.66 15.39
N VAL A 312 -3.95 4.22 15.17
CA VAL A 312 -2.88 4.19 16.18
C VAL A 312 -1.61 4.79 15.58
N ALA A 313 -0.87 5.55 16.38
CA ALA A 313 0.45 6.08 16.02
C ALA A 313 1.46 5.76 17.12
N VAL A 314 2.69 5.46 16.70
CA VAL A 314 3.79 5.14 17.61
C VAL A 314 5.01 5.95 17.24
N ASN A 315 5.83 6.29 18.24
CA ASN A 315 7.09 6.98 18.03
C ASN A 315 8.23 6.17 18.67
N ASN A 316 9.33 6.01 17.91
CA ASN A 316 10.54 5.28 18.34
C ASN A 316 11.50 6.12 19.21
N SER A 317 10.97 6.87 20.18
CA SER A 317 11.81 7.55 21.18
C SER A 317 11.90 6.77 22.49
N THR A 318 12.76 7.27 23.38
CA THR A 318 12.97 6.73 24.70
C THR A 318 12.54 7.81 25.71
N PRO A 319 11.37 7.69 26.37
CA PRO A 319 10.42 6.57 26.33
C PRO A 319 9.52 6.53 25.09
N ALA A 320 9.08 5.33 24.73
CA ALA A 320 8.07 5.08 23.69
C ALA A 320 6.76 5.82 23.94
N TYR A 321 6.18 6.44 22.91
CA TYR A 321 4.84 7.00 22.96
C TYR A 321 3.89 6.30 21.99
N VAL A 322 2.66 6.11 22.46
CA VAL A 322 1.57 5.53 21.69
C VAL A 322 0.35 6.46 21.80
N PHE A 323 -0.21 6.80 20.65
CA PHE A 323 -1.41 7.61 20.53
C PHE A 323 -2.50 6.85 19.79
N VAL A 324 -3.75 7.13 20.13
CA VAL A 324 -4.95 6.52 19.59
C VAL A 324 -5.97 7.59 19.27
N THR A 325 -6.86 7.36 18.32
CA THR A 325 -7.95 8.28 17.97
C THR A 325 -9.23 7.53 17.71
N ASP A 326 -10.37 8.15 18.00
CA ASP A 326 -11.70 7.65 17.62
C ASP A 326 -12.21 8.23 16.29
N GLY A 327 -11.35 8.94 15.57
CA GLY A 327 -11.71 9.70 14.38
C GLY A 327 -12.12 11.15 14.68
N THR A 328 -12.33 11.53 15.94
CA THR A 328 -12.66 12.93 16.31
C THR A 328 -11.61 13.56 17.21
N THR A 329 -11.06 12.76 18.12
CA THR A 329 -10.16 13.22 19.18
C THR A 329 -9.00 12.26 19.30
N ILE A 330 -7.81 12.80 19.57
CA ILE A 330 -6.60 12.00 19.80
C ILE A 330 -6.35 11.92 21.31
N SER A 331 -5.92 10.75 21.78
CA SER A 331 -5.51 10.51 23.16
C SER A 331 -4.17 9.79 23.20
N ASN A 332 -3.39 10.01 24.25
CA ASN A 332 -2.31 9.08 24.56
C ASN A 332 -2.91 7.72 24.97
N PHE A 333 -2.12 6.65 24.89
CA PHE A 333 -2.60 5.31 25.23
C PHE A 333 -3.08 5.19 26.70
N ALA A 334 -2.71 6.12 27.58
CA ALA A 334 -3.13 6.11 28.99
C ALA A 334 -4.50 6.77 29.24
N GLY A 335 -5.12 7.43 28.25
CA GLY A 335 -6.44 8.05 28.39
C GLY A 335 -6.47 9.57 28.54
N THR A 336 -5.32 10.26 28.45
CA THR A 336 -5.32 11.73 28.38
C THR A 336 -5.66 12.16 26.96
N ALA A 337 -6.80 12.82 26.77
CA ALA A 337 -7.25 13.27 25.45
C ALA A 337 -6.81 14.70 25.14
N ALA A 338 -6.59 14.98 23.86
CA ALA A 338 -6.45 16.31 23.30
C ALA A 338 -7.81 17.02 23.21
N ALA A 339 -7.79 18.32 22.90
CA ALA A 339 -8.97 18.97 22.34
C ALA A 339 -9.29 18.41 20.94
N THR A 340 -10.52 18.54 20.48
CA THR A 340 -10.90 18.23 19.09
C THR A 340 -10.12 19.10 18.10
N LEU A 341 -10.00 18.65 16.84
CA LEU A 341 -9.35 19.42 15.80
C LEU A 341 -10.06 20.79 15.58
N PRO A 342 -9.32 21.89 15.35
CA PRO A 342 -9.90 23.23 15.21
C PRO A 342 -10.94 23.41 14.10
N ASP A 343 -10.87 22.62 13.03
CA ASP A 343 -11.82 22.68 11.92
C ASP A 343 -13.04 21.76 12.09
N GLY A 344 -13.11 21.01 13.19
CA GLY A 344 -14.17 20.04 13.45
C GLY A 344 -14.20 18.84 12.49
N GLY A 345 -13.17 18.67 11.65
CA GLY A 345 -13.06 17.53 10.75
C GLY A 345 -12.67 16.25 11.49
N GLN A 346 -12.78 15.12 10.81
CA GLN A 346 -12.36 13.83 11.35
C GLN A 346 -10.85 13.64 11.23
N VAL A 347 -10.20 13.03 12.21
CA VAL A 347 -8.82 12.58 12.14
C VAL A 347 -8.74 11.42 11.15
N VAL A 348 -8.11 11.64 10.00
CA VAL A 348 -7.92 10.61 8.95
C VAL A 348 -6.49 10.07 8.91
N GLU A 349 -5.56 10.75 9.58
CA GLU A 349 -4.18 10.35 9.71
C GLU A 349 -3.64 10.89 11.03
N VAL A 350 -2.86 10.08 11.73
CA VAL A 350 -2.16 10.47 12.96
C VAL A 350 -0.78 9.86 12.93
N ASP A 351 0.21 10.67 13.27
CA ASP A 351 1.59 10.24 13.39
C ASP A 351 2.28 11.03 14.52
N THR A 352 3.42 10.56 15.01
CA THR A 352 4.10 11.19 16.13
C THR A 352 5.62 11.15 16.04
N ILE A 353 6.24 12.24 16.48
CA ILE A 353 7.69 12.42 16.57
C ILE A 353 8.09 12.97 17.93
N THR A 354 9.38 13.12 18.16
CA THR A 354 9.92 13.69 19.41
C THR A 354 10.62 15.01 19.12
N ASP A 355 10.26 16.04 19.89
CA ASP A 355 10.91 17.35 19.85
C ASP A 355 12.32 17.30 20.47
N PRO A 356 13.14 18.36 20.33
CA PRO A 356 14.49 18.38 20.92
C PRO A 356 14.53 18.28 22.45
N ASN A 357 13.40 18.50 23.13
CA ASN A 357 13.29 18.39 24.58
C ASN A 357 12.83 17.00 25.04
N GLY A 358 12.62 16.05 24.10
CA GLY A 358 12.13 14.71 24.43
C GLY A 358 10.61 14.63 24.56
N ASN A 359 9.86 15.68 24.23
CA ASN A 359 8.40 15.64 24.26
C ASN A 359 7.85 15.09 22.95
N PRO A 360 6.82 14.23 23.00
CA PRO A 360 6.12 13.82 21.80
C PRO A 360 5.40 15.01 21.16
N VAL A 361 5.46 15.06 19.84
CA VAL A 361 4.65 15.93 19.00
C VAL A 361 3.74 15.02 18.20
N VAL A 362 2.44 15.24 18.34
CA VAL A 362 1.42 14.54 17.58
C VAL A 362 1.09 15.40 16.37
N VAL A 363 1.09 14.80 15.19
CA VAL A 363 0.66 15.43 13.94
C VAL A 363 -0.58 14.71 13.45
N ALA A 364 -1.60 15.46 13.04
CA ALA A 364 -2.88 14.93 12.63
C ALA A 364 -3.35 15.58 11.34
N ARG A 365 -3.83 14.78 10.39
CA ARG A 365 -4.53 15.27 9.20
C ARG A 365 -6.03 15.11 9.39
N SER A 366 -6.74 16.18 9.10
CA SER A 366 -8.21 16.24 9.10
C SER A 366 -8.77 15.73 7.77
N SER A 367 -9.99 15.20 7.79
CA SER A 367 -10.78 14.85 6.61
C SER A 367 -11.01 16.03 5.68
N ASN A 368 -10.87 17.26 6.19
CA ASN A 368 -10.94 18.48 5.39
C ASN A 368 -9.62 18.81 4.69
N GLY A 369 -8.55 18.03 4.88
CA GLY A 369 -7.22 18.27 4.29
C GLY A 369 -6.34 19.25 5.08
N ASN A 370 -6.76 19.72 6.26
CA ASN A 370 -5.92 20.52 7.15
C ASN A 370 -4.98 19.63 7.97
N VAL A 371 -3.79 20.12 8.27
CA VAL A 371 -2.81 19.43 9.13
C VAL A 371 -2.56 20.23 10.39
N TYR A 372 -2.57 19.54 11.52
CA TYR A 372 -2.36 20.11 12.84
C TYR A 372 -1.21 19.42 13.55
N ARG A 373 -0.55 20.13 14.47
CA ARG A 373 0.36 19.50 15.43
C ARG A 373 0.13 20.00 16.84
N SER A 374 0.41 19.15 17.82
CA SER A 374 0.40 19.51 19.24
C SER A 374 1.57 18.84 19.96
N THR A 375 2.32 19.61 20.73
CA THR A 375 3.34 19.09 21.63
C THR A 375 2.67 18.58 22.90
N VAL A 376 3.03 17.38 23.32
CA VAL A 376 2.52 16.72 24.52
C VAL A 376 3.59 16.78 25.60
N ALA A 377 3.48 17.75 26.51
CA ALA A 377 4.44 17.94 27.59
C ALA A 377 3.91 17.34 28.89
N SER A 378 4.72 16.54 29.58
CA SER A 378 4.32 15.88 30.85
C SER A 378 2.99 15.09 30.72
N GLY A 379 2.73 14.50 29.56
CA GLY A 379 1.53 13.71 29.28
C GLY A 379 0.27 14.51 28.93
N ALA A 380 0.35 15.85 28.87
CA ALA A 380 -0.77 16.72 28.52
C ALA A 380 -0.57 17.37 27.14
N PHE A 381 -1.63 17.45 26.34
CA PHE A 381 -1.61 18.09 25.04
C PHE A 381 -1.56 19.61 25.16
N GLY A 382 -0.66 20.22 24.39
CA GLY A 382 -0.71 21.65 24.11
C GLY A 382 -1.83 22.02 23.12
N PRO A 383 -2.01 23.33 22.84
CA PRO A 383 -2.95 23.78 21.83
C PRO A 383 -2.54 23.27 20.43
N TRP A 384 -3.54 23.01 19.59
CA TRP A 384 -3.32 22.68 18.19
C TRP A 384 -2.71 23.87 17.45
N GLN A 385 -1.62 23.62 16.75
CA GLN A 385 -1.04 24.52 15.77
C GLN A 385 -1.44 24.03 14.38
N THR A 386 -2.09 24.89 13.60
CA THR A 386 -2.45 24.59 12.21
C THR A 386 -1.26 24.85 11.30
N SER A 387 -1.01 23.96 10.35
CA SER A 387 -0.06 24.22 9.27
C SER A 387 -0.65 25.25 8.30
N PRO A 388 0.11 26.27 7.89
CA PRO A 388 -0.29 27.14 6.77
C PRO A 388 -0.07 26.51 5.39
N ALA A 389 0.62 25.36 5.30
CA ALA A 389 0.84 24.66 4.04
C ALA A 389 -0.41 23.86 3.65
N PHE A 390 -0.80 23.96 2.37
CA PHE A 390 -1.92 23.23 1.76
C PHE A 390 -3.22 23.26 2.57
N PRO A 391 -3.73 24.45 2.95
CA PRO A 391 -4.94 24.57 3.76
C PRO A 391 -6.11 23.93 3.03
N GLY A 392 -6.64 22.86 3.62
CA GLY A 392 -7.77 22.12 3.09
C GLY A 392 -7.46 21.15 1.95
N SER A 393 -6.18 20.91 1.62
CA SER A 393 -5.81 20.09 0.46
C SER A 393 -4.66 19.11 0.71
N ALA A 394 -4.13 19.00 1.93
CA ALA A 394 -3.08 18.03 2.22
C ALA A 394 -3.59 16.58 2.09
N THR A 395 -2.77 15.73 1.49
CA THR A 395 -3.08 14.32 1.20
C THR A 395 -2.23 13.34 1.99
N LEU A 396 -0.97 13.68 2.31
CA LEU A 396 -0.06 12.83 3.10
C LEU A 396 0.76 13.66 4.09
N VAL A 397 1.19 13.01 5.17
CA VAL A 397 2.15 13.54 6.16
C VAL A 397 3.35 12.60 6.26
N ALA A 398 4.56 13.16 6.28
CA ALA A 398 5.78 12.42 6.60
C ALA A 398 6.51 13.12 7.75
N LEU A 399 6.91 12.37 8.76
CA LEU A 399 7.56 12.91 9.94
C LEU A 399 9.01 12.44 10.10
N ASN A 400 9.85 13.24 10.76
CA ASN A 400 11.24 12.88 11.05
C ASN A 400 11.47 12.64 12.57
N ASN A 401 12.14 11.56 12.93
CA ASN A 401 12.22 11.13 14.33
C ASN A 401 13.32 11.78 15.19
N SER A 402 13.92 12.93 14.84
CA SER A 402 14.90 13.51 15.79
C SER A 402 15.01 15.03 15.85
N GLY A 403 15.06 15.54 17.09
CA GLY A 403 15.72 16.77 17.52
C GLY A 403 15.19 18.11 17.01
N ASN A 404 14.21 18.13 16.12
CA ASN A 404 13.44 19.27 15.64
C ASN A 404 12.26 18.61 14.94
N ALA A 405 11.07 18.68 15.53
CA ALA A 405 9.89 18.03 15.01
C ALA A 405 9.50 18.61 13.63
N TYR A 406 10.06 18.05 12.55
CA TYR A 406 9.74 18.39 11.18
C TYR A 406 8.65 17.44 10.68
N ALA A 407 7.64 18.04 10.09
CA ALA A 407 6.67 17.35 9.27
C ALA A 407 6.77 17.90 7.85
N PHE A 408 6.68 17.01 6.88
CA PHE A 408 6.57 17.31 5.47
C PHE A 408 5.17 16.92 5.01
N LEU A 409 4.56 17.80 4.23
CA LEU A 409 3.18 17.67 3.77
C LEU A 409 3.18 17.69 2.25
N THR A 410 2.16 17.10 1.65
CA THR A 410 1.91 17.25 0.21
C THR A 410 0.43 17.40 -0.07
N ASP A 411 0.09 18.11 -1.14
CA ASP A 411 -1.26 18.12 -1.75
C ASP A 411 -1.43 17.05 -2.84
N GLY A 412 -0.45 16.15 -2.98
CA GLY A 412 -0.38 15.14 -4.02
C GLY A 412 0.46 15.57 -5.24
N THR A 413 0.86 16.84 -5.35
CA THR A 413 1.72 17.32 -6.46
C THR A 413 2.92 18.14 -5.99
N THR A 414 2.73 18.91 -4.92
CA THR A 414 3.73 19.77 -4.31
C THR A 414 4.02 19.26 -2.90
N ILE A 415 5.28 19.30 -2.49
CA ILE A 415 5.74 18.95 -1.13
C ILE A 415 6.16 20.24 -0.43
N SER A 416 5.79 20.39 0.84
CA SER A 416 6.17 21.52 1.68
C SER A 416 6.56 21.06 3.07
N ASN A 417 7.32 21.89 3.79
CA ASN A 417 7.48 21.71 5.23
C ASN A 417 6.20 22.15 5.97
N PHE A 418 6.03 21.75 7.23
CA PHE A 418 4.85 22.11 8.03
C PHE A 418 4.63 23.63 8.13
N ALA A 419 5.69 24.43 8.06
CA ALA A 419 5.60 25.88 8.17
C ALA A 419 5.14 26.57 6.86
N GLY A 420 5.06 25.85 5.75
CA GLY A 420 4.70 26.40 4.44
C GLY A 420 5.72 27.40 3.88
N THR A 421 6.94 27.40 4.40
CA THR A 421 7.96 28.40 4.03
C THR A 421 8.78 27.99 2.82
N ASP A 422 8.79 26.69 2.50
CA ASP A 422 9.47 26.17 1.33
C ASP A 422 8.64 25.07 0.67
N THR A 423 8.77 24.96 -0.65
CA THR A 423 7.99 24.03 -1.46
C THR A 423 8.82 23.48 -2.61
N THR A 424 8.53 22.24 -3.01
CA THR A 424 9.14 21.60 -4.18
C THR A 424 8.13 20.70 -4.89
N THR A 425 8.41 20.35 -6.14
CA THR A 425 7.63 19.38 -6.93
C THR A 425 8.53 18.24 -7.38
N LEU A 426 7.96 17.09 -7.71
CA LEU A 426 8.73 15.97 -8.25
C LEU A 426 9.25 16.31 -9.65
N PRO A 427 10.49 15.93 -10.02
CA PRO A 427 11.09 16.28 -11.31
C PRO A 427 10.34 15.82 -12.56
N ASP A 428 9.56 14.74 -12.45
CA ASP A 428 8.75 14.18 -13.53
C ASP A 428 7.34 14.78 -13.61
N GLY A 429 6.97 15.66 -12.68
CA GLY A 429 5.62 16.22 -12.57
C GLY A 429 4.54 15.20 -12.17
N GLY A 430 4.92 14.01 -11.71
CA GLY A 430 4.00 12.99 -11.23
C GLY A 430 3.37 13.34 -9.88
N GLN A 431 2.35 12.58 -9.50
CA GLN A 431 1.73 12.72 -8.17
C GLN A 431 2.57 12.02 -7.10
N VAL A 432 2.60 12.58 -5.90
CA VAL A 432 3.24 11.97 -4.72
C VAL A 432 2.33 10.88 -4.17
N LEU A 433 2.70 9.62 -4.37
CA LEU A 433 1.96 8.45 -3.89
C LEU A 433 2.37 8.01 -2.48
N SER A 434 3.65 8.17 -2.16
CA SER A 434 4.22 7.91 -0.83
C SER A 434 5.25 8.98 -0.52
N LEU A 435 5.35 9.33 0.75
CA LEU A 435 6.31 10.29 1.28
C LEU A 435 6.82 9.77 2.62
N GLU A 436 8.12 9.60 2.74
CA GLU A 436 8.78 9.25 3.98
C GLU A 436 9.88 10.25 4.30
N SER A 437 10.16 10.44 5.58
CA SER A 437 11.25 11.32 5.99
C SER A 437 12.01 10.78 7.17
N VAL A 438 13.27 11.18 7.25
CA VAL A 438 14.12 10.83 8.36
C VAL A 438 15.13 11.93 8.61
N ARG A 439 15.61 12.02 9.85
CA ARG A 439 16.72 12.91 10.15
C ARG A 439 18.01 12.10 10.30
N THR A 440 19.01 12.58 9.59
CA THR A 440 20.36 12.02 9.62
C THR A 440 21.10 12.45 10.88
N SER A 441 22.15 11.71 11.25
CA SER A 441 22.99 12.09 12.38
C SER A 441 23.82 13.35 12.13
N SER A 442 23.96 13.83 10.87
CA SER A 442 24.52 15.17 10.59
C SER A 442 23.53 16.29 10.90
N GLY A 443 22.27 15.95 11.19
CA GLY A 443 21.21 16.88 11.50
C GLY A 443 20.38 17.31 10.29
N ASP A 444 20.72 16.85 9.08
CA ASP A 444 19.93 17.07 7.87
C ASP A 444 18.71 16.17 7.84
N ASN A 445 17.61 16.67 7.27
CA ASN A 445 16.45 15.84 6.98
C ASN A 445 16.61 15.25 5.59
N VAL A 446 16.18 14.03 5.40
CA VAL A 446 16.11 13.37 4.09
C VAL A 446 14.68 12.95 3.88
N ILE A 447 14.16 13.26 2.71
CA ILE A 447 12.85 12.80 2.27
C ILE A 447 13.02 11.84 1.10
N VAL A 448 12.14 10.85 1.04
CA VAL A 448 11.96 9.98 -0.11
C VAL A 448 10.50 10.03 -0.54
N ALA A 449 10.27 10.13 -1.84
CA ALA A 449 8.94 10.17 -2.42
C ALA A 449 8.80 9.14 -3.54
N LEU A 450 7.64 8.48 -3.60
CA LEU A 450 7.24 7.65 -4.74
C LEU A 450 6.31 8.46 -5.65
N SER A 451 6.65 8.52 -6.93
CA SER A 451 5.87 9.18 -7.97
C SER A 451 4.85 8.24 -8.60
N SER A 452 3.71 8.78 -9.05
CA SER A 452 2.72 8.06 -9.87
C SER A 452 3.24 7.58 -11.22
N THR A 453 4.41 8.05 -11.65
CA THR A 453 5.12 7.54 -12.84
C THR A 453 5.90 6.26 -12.55
N GLY A 454 5.99 5.82 -11.30
CA GLY A 454 6.82 4.71 -10.85
C GLY A 454 8.29 5.09 -10.59
N ASN A 455 8.62 6.39 -10.49
CA ASN A 455 9.95 6.83 -10.07
C ASN A 455 10.02 7.07 -8.56
N ALA A 456 11.12 6.65 -7.93
CA ALA A 456 11.43 7.00 -6.56
C ALA A 456 12.45 8.15 -6.53
N TYR A 457 12.20 9.15 -5.69
CA TYR A 457 13.04 10.34 -5.55
C TYR A 457 13.54 10.52 -4.13
N ARG A 458 14.72 11.09 -3.96
CA ARG A 458 15.33 11.44 -2.68
C ARG A 458 15.80 12.89 -2.70
N SER A 459 15.51 13.63 -1.64
CA SER A 459 16.07 14.99 -1.45
C SER A 459 16.57 15.16 -0.03
N VAL A 460 17.64 15.94 0.12
CA VAL A 460 18.17 16.37 1.42
C VAL A 460 17.60 17.75 1.71
N VAL A 461 17.01 17.92 2.88
CA VAL A 461 16.44 19.17 3.37
C VAL A 461 17.32 19.71 4.48
N THR A 462 17.98 20.83 4.20
CA THR A 462 18.90 21.49 5.13
C THR A 462 18.30 22.82 5.58
N ASN A 463 18.21 23.03 6.90
CA ASN A 463 17.60 24.22 7.49
C ASN A 463 16.17 24.53 6.99
N GLY A 464 15.41 23.48 6.66
CA GLY A 464 14.04 23.59 6.17
C GLY A 464 13.91 23.87 4.67
N ASN A 465 15.02 23.96 3.92
CA ASN A 465 15.02 24.17 2.48
C ASN A 465 15.28 22.86 1.72
N PHE A 466 14.51 22.58 0.67
CA PHE A 466 14.68 21.40 -0.18
C PHE A 466 15.93 21.52 -1.06
N GLY A 467 16.76 20.51 -1.01
CA GLY A 467 17.84 20.31 -1.97
C GLY A 467 17.33 19.75 -3.30
N SER A 468 18.26 19.58 -4.25
CA SER A 468 17.96 18.94 -5.53
C SER A 468 17.50 17.49 -5.36
N TRP A 469 16.52 17.10 -6.15
CA TRP A 469 16.06 15.72 -6.22
C TRP A 469 17.08 14.82 -6.91
N GLN A 470 17.34 13.68 -6.28
CA GLN A 470 18.03 12.54 -6.88
C GLN A 470 16.96 11.54 -7.29
N VAL A 471 17.00 11.06 -8.53
CA VAL A 471 16.15 9.95 -8.98
C VAL A 471 16.84 8.63 -8.65
N SER A 472 16.07 7.65 -8.18
CA SER A 472 16.58 6.31 -7.96
C SER A 472 16.92 5.64 -9.29
N THR A 473 18.03 4.89 -9.31
CA THR A 473 18.38 4.02 -10.43
C THR A 473 17.86 2.59 -10.25
N ALA A 474 17.19 2.30 -9.14
CA ALA A 474 16.73 0.97 -8.79
C ALA A 474 15.64 0.45 -9.74
N PHE A 475 14.60 1.25 -9.97
CA PHE A 475 13.45 0.89 -10.81
C PHE A 475 12.95 2.12 -11.57
N PRO A 476 13.56 2.48 -12.71
CA PRO A 476 13.09 3.59 -13.51
C PRO A 476 11.64 3.32 -13.99
N ASN A 477 10.69 4.15 -13.54
CA ASN A 477 9.26 4.05 -13.85
C ASN A 477 8.57 2.73 -13.44
N ALA A 478 9.14 1.98 -12.50
CA ALA A 478 8.60 0.68 -12.09
C ALA A 478 8.65 0.43 -10.57
N ALA A 479 8.97 1.47 -9.78
CA ALA A 479 8.88 1.41 -8.33
C ALA A 479 7.41 1.34 -7.89
N THR A 480 7.12 0.47 -6.94
CA THR A 480 5.79 0.27 -6.34
C THR A 480 5.76 0.64 -4.87
N ASP A 481 6.91 0.63 -4.20
CA ASP A 481 7.02 1.00 -2.79
C ASP A 481 8.41 1.58 -2.47
N VAL A 482 8.49 2.39 -1.41
CA VAL A 482 9.72 2.98 -0.89
C VAL A 482 9.70 2.90 0.63
N ALA A 483 10.83 2.55 1.22
CA ALA A 483 10.98 2.58 2.66
C ALA A 483 12.35 3.18 3.05
N LEU A 484 12.34 4.02 4.07
CA LEU A 484 13.45 4.84 4.53
C LEU A 484 13.77 4.49 5.98
N ASN A 485 15.04 4.25 6.29
CA ASN A 485 15.48 4.03 7.68
C ASN A 485 16.33 5.18 8.25
N GLU A 486 16.33 5.24 9.58
CA GLU A 486 17.08 6.22 10.37
C GLU A 486 18.59 5.95 10.33
N ASN A 487 19.35 6.87 9.73
CA ASN A 487 20.80 6.84 9.76
C ASN A 487 21.47 8.19 9.41
N THR A 488 22.76 8.34 9.74
CA THR A 488 23.77 9.24 9.16
C THR A 488 23.58 9.60 7.68
N ASN A 489 23.16 8.65 6.83
CA ASN A 489 22.97 8.87 5.39
C ASN A 489 21.53 8.67 4.89
N ALA A 490 20.59 8.29 5.76
CA ALA A 490 19.21 7.94 5.41
C ALA A 490 19.12 6.88 4.30
N TYR A 491 19.12 5.61 4.68
CA TYR A 491 19.17 4.51 3.72
C TYR A 491 17.77 4.19 3.22
N ALA A 492 17.58 4.29 1.90
CA ALA A 492 16.31 4.01 1.24
C ALA A 492 16.39 2.70 0.47
N VAL A 493 15.35 1.88 0.64
CA VAL A 493 15.08 0.71 -0.21
C VAL A 493 13.85 1.00 -1.06
N VAL A 494 13.86 0.48 -2.27
CA VAL A 494 12.79 0.62 -3.25
C VAL A 494 12.35 -0.79 -3.60
N ALA A 495 11.04 -1.02 -3.67
CA ALA A 495 10.47 -2.21 -4.25
C ALA A 495 9.89 -1.88 -5.63
N GLY A 496 9.93 -2.87 -6.51
CA GLY A 496 9.36 -2.78 -7.84
C GLY A 496 9.31 -4.14 -8.51
N THR A 497 9.03 -4.12 -9.80
CA THR A 497 8.90 -5.32 -10.64
C THR A 497 9.80 -5.20 -11.85
N GLU A 498 10.51 -6.27 -12.21
CA GLU A 498 11.38 -6.27 -13.38
C GLU A 498 11.35 -7.61 -14.10
N CYS A 499 11.44 -7.52 -15.42
CA CYS A 499 12.04 -8.53 -16.26
C CYS A 499 13.57 -8.43 -16.02
#